data_AF-A0A9E2X5B0-F1
#
_entry.id   AF-A0A9E2X5B0-F1
#
_cell.length_a   1.000
_cell.length_b   1.000
_cell.length_c   1.000
_cell.angle_alpha   90.00
_cell.angle_beta   90.00
_cell.angle_gamma   90.00
#
_symmetry.space_group_name_H-M   'P 1'
#
loop_
_entity.id
_entity.type
_entity.pdbx_description
1 polymer ?
#
loop_
_entity_poly.entity_id
_entity_poly.type
_entity_poly.pdbx_seq_one_letter_code
_entity_poly.pdbx_strand_id
1 'polypeptide(L)'
;MTGDAFHCTYRLQLLPHLDFSGARELVPYLRELGVSHLYLSPSMQARTGSTHGYDVVDPTHVSEDLGGEPAFRSLCEAGLGVVLDIVPNHMAASDDENPFWRDPLRRAKFFDVEWRTGGVRRFFDVEDLAGVRIEDPEVFEATHRKILELVREGLVDGVRVDHPDGLANPARYLHRLREAGVERVWVEKILEPGEQLRDWPVCGTTGYEFANDLTGLFLD
;
A
#
# COMPACT_ATOMS: atom_id res chain seq x y z
N MET A 1 -19.96 -3.45 16.98
CA MET A 1 -19.92 -4.03 15.63
C MET A 1 -18.96 -5.18 15.69
N THR A 2 -19.43 -6.42 15.73
CA THR A 2 -18.57 -7.61 15.69
C THR A 2 -18.19 -7.84 14.23
N GLY A 3 -17.13 -7.19 13.76
CA GLY A 3 -16.48 -7.62 12.52
C GLY A 3 -15.98 -9.04 12.72
N ASP A 4 -16.21 -9.92 11.75
CA ASP A 4 -15.72 -11.30 11.81
C ASP A 4 -14.20 -11.31 12.08
N ALA A 5 -13.74 -12.25 12.92
CA ALA A 5 -12.33 -12.34 13.26
C ALA A 5 -11.47 -12.51 12.00
N PHE A 6 -10.31 -11.86 11.94
CA PHE A 6 -9.37 -11.99 10.82
C PHE A 6 -8.94 -13.46 10.65
N HIS A 7 -9.22 -14.07 9.49
CA HIS A 7 -8.83 -15.46 9.20
C HIS A 7 -8.48 -15.76 7.73
N CYS A 8 -8.99 -14.97 6.78
CA CYS A 8 -8.75 -15.17 5.36
C CYS A 8 -8.80 -13.83 4.61
N THR A 9 -7.78 -13.57 3.79
CA THR A 9 -7.70 -12.42 2.89
C THR A 9 -7.93 -12.84 1.44
N TYR A 10 -8.68 -12.04 0.67
CA TYR A 10 -8.84 -12.22 -0.77
C TYR A 10 -8.28 -11.02 -1.52
N ARG A 11 -7.22 -11.22 -2.32
CA ARG A 11 -6.59 -10.14 -3.10
C ARG A 11 -7.48 -9.73 -4.26
N LEU A 12 -7.85 -8.45 -4.31
CA LEU A 12 -8.51 -7.84 -5.46
C LEU A 12 -7.57 -6.86 -6.13
N GLN A 13 -7.35 -7.07 -7.43
CA GLN A 13 -6.64 -6.12 -8.28
C GLN A 13 -7.66 -5.10 -8.80
N LEU A 14 -7.66 -3.91 -8.22
CA LEU A 14 -8.56 -2.84 -8.61
C LEU A 14 -8.07 -2.22 -9.92
N LEU A 15 -9.02 -1.97 -10.81
CA LEU A 15 -8.82 -1.53 -12.19
C LEU A 15 -9.99 -0.61 -12.57
N PRO A 16 -9.88 0.22 -13.62
CA PRO A 16 -11.03 1.02 -14.07
C PRO A 16 -12.30 0.20 -14.41
N HIS A 17 -12.18 -1.11 -14.66
CA HIS A 17 -13.32 -2.02 -14.91
C HIS A 17 -13.67 -2.93 -13.71
N LEU A 18 -12.90 -2.88 -12.63
CA LEU A 18 -13.20 -3.50 -11.34
C LEU A 18 -12.83 -2.47 -10.26
N ASP A 19 -13.68 -1.45 -10.16
CA ASP A 19 -13.54 -0.33 -9.23
C ASP A 19 -14.12 -0.69 -7.84
N PHE A 20 -14.25 0.29 -6.93
CA PHE A 20 -14.82 0.01 -5.60
C PHE A 20 -16.27 -0.46 -5.65
N SER A 21 -17.06 0.00 -6.62
CA SER A 21 -18.46 -0.42 -6.80
C SER A 21 -18.52 -1.87 -7.29
N GLY A 22 -17.72 -2.23 -8.27
CA GLY A 22 -17.59 -3.61 -8.75
C GLY A 22 -17.07 -4.56 -7.67
N ALA A 23 -16.06 -4.14 -6.90
CA ALA A 23 -15.57 -4.91 -5.76
C ALA A 23 -16.65 -5.13 -4.70
N ARG A 24 -17.53 -4.14 -4.48
CA ARG A 24 -18.65 -4.22 -3.54
C ARG A 24 -19.67 -5.27 -3.98
N GLU A 25 -19.94 -5.38 -5.27
CA GLU A 25 -20.85 -6.41 -5.81
C GLU A 25 -20.35 -7.84 -5.57
N LEU A 26 -19.04 -8.04 -5.42
CA LEU A 26 -18.44 -9.34 -5.11
C LEU A 26 -18.56 -9.74 -3.63
N VAL A 27 -18.84 -8.80 -2.73
CA VAL A 27 -18.81 -9.04 -1.27
C VAL A 27 -19.74 -10.17 -0.81
N PRO A 28 -21.00 -10.29 -1.29
CA PRO A 28 -21.86 -11.42 -0.91
C PRO A 28 -21.25 -12.78 -1.27
N TYR A 29 -20.68 -12.90 -2.46
CA TYR A 29 -20.02 -14.12 -2.93
C TYR A 29 -18.77 -14.44 -2.11
N LEU A 30 -17.89 -13.45 -1.88
CA LEU A 30 -16.66 -13.65 -1.11
C LEU A 30 -16.95 -14.02 0.35
N ARG A 31 -18.02 -13.47 0.94
CA ARG A 31 -18.48 -13.88 2.27
C ARG A 31 -18.96 -15.33 2.28
N GLU A 32 -19.74 -15.76 1.30
CA GLU A 32 -20.18 -17.16 1.18
C GLU A 32 -18.99 -18.11 1.00
N LEU A 33 -17.95 -17.67 0.29
CA LEU A 33 -16.69 -18.40 0.13
C LEU A 33 -15.90 -18.55 1.45
N GLY A 34 -16.20 -17.75 2.48
CA GLY A 34 -15.49 -17.75 3.76
C GLY A 34 -14.34 -16.75 3.84
N VAL A 35 -14.31 -15.74 2.96
CA VAL A 35 -13.36 -14.63 3.06
C VAL A 35 -13.75 -13.72 4.22
N SER A 36 -12.76 -13.28 5.01
CA SER A 36 -12.98 -12.34 6.12
C SER A 36 -12.61 -10.90 5.76
N HIS A 37 -11.58 -10.72 4.94
CA HIS A 37 -11.02 -9.42 4.59
C HIS A 37 -10.72 -9.35 3.10
N LEU A 38 -11.08 -8.23 2.48
CA LEU A 38 -10.58 -7.86 1.16
C LEU A 38 -9.15 -7.36 1.32
N TYR A 39 -8.22 -7.90 0.53
CA TYR A 39 -6.88 -7.35 0.38
C TYR A 39 -6.86 -6.54 -0.91
N LEU A 40 -7.00 -5.22 -0.80
CA LEU A 40 -7.12 -4.33 -1.95
C LEU A 40 -5.73 -3.91 -2.44
N SER A 41 -5.55 -3.84 -3.77
CA SER A 41 -4.42 -3.14 -4.39
C SER A 41 -4.37 -1.65 -4.00
N PRO A 42 -3.28 -0.92 -4.28
CA PRO A 42 -3.17 0.49 -3.91
C PRO A 42 -4.36 1.32 -4.39
N SER A 43 -4.92 2.10 -3.47
CA SER A 43 -6.18 2.85 -3.67
C SER A 43 -6.01 4.37 -3.62
N MET A 44 -4.79 4.87 -3.43
CA MET A 44 -4.52 6.31 -3.53
C MET A 44 -4.45 6.72 -5.01
N GLN A 45 -4.60 8.02 -5.30
CA GLN A 45 -4.60 8.50 -6.68
C GLN A 45 -3.26 8.18 -7.38
N ALA A 46 -3.36 7.32 -8.40
CA ALA A 46 -2.26 6.97 -9.31
C ALA A 46 -2.39 7.73 -10.63
N ARG A 47 -1.44 7.52 -11.55
CA ARG A 47 -1.55 8.05 -12.91
C ARG A 47 -2.86 7.65 -13.57
N THR A 48 -3.41 8.55 -14.38
CA THR A 48 -4.61 8.27 -15.16
C THR A 48 -4.41 7.03 -16.02
N GLY A 49 -5.33 6.07 -15.90
CA GLY A 49 -5.28 4.80 -16.63
C GLY A 49 -4.32 3.76 -16.07
N SER A 50 -3.74 3.99 -14.87
CA SER A 50 -2.98 2.96 -14.16
C SER A 50 -3.79 1.69 -13.99
N THR A 51 -3.14 0.55 -14.23
CA THR A 51 -3.73 -0.79 -14.08
C THR A 51 -3.24 -1.49 -12.81
N HIS A 52 -2.51 -0.78 -11.95
CA HIS A 52 -1.92 -1.40 -10.77
C HIS A 52 -1.90 -0.50 -9.52
N GLY A 53 -1.92 0.81 -9.67
CA GLY A 53 -1.99 1.78 -8.57
C GLY A 53 -0.66 2.09 -7.87
N TYR A 54 0.41 1.33 -8.13
CA TYR A 54 1.75 1.57 -7.56
C TYR A 54 2.44 2.86 -8.02
N ASP A 55 1.98 3.46 -9.12
CA ASP A 55 2.47 4.73 -9.63
C ASP A 55 1.68 5.93 -9.09
N VAL A 56 1.66 6.04 -7.76
CA VAL A 56 0.93 7.08 -7.01
C VAL A 56 1.40 8.48 -7.42
N VAL A 57 0.45 9.36 -7.76
CA VAL A 57 0.68 10.78 -8.07
C VAL A 57 0.23 11.68 -6.92
N ASP A 58 -0.79 11.28 -6.17
CA ASP A 58 -1.26 12.01 -4.99
C ASP A 58 -1.72 11.06 -3.87
N PRO A 59 -0.94 10.91 -2.79
CA PRO A 59 -1.27 10.03 -1.67
C PRO A 59 -2.31 10.63 -0.71
N THR A 60 -2.78 11.85 -0.96
CA THR A 60 -3.74 12.55 -0.09
C THR A 60 -5.20 12.31 -0.47
N HIS A 61 -5.44 11.68 -1.61
CA HIS A 61 -6.76 11.39 -2.16
C HIS A 61 -6.92 9.89 -2.48
N VAL A 62 -8.09 9.35 -2.17
CA VAL A 62 -8.54 8.06 -2.72
C VAL A 62 -8.77 8.24 -4.21
N SER A 63 -8.36 7.25 -5.02
CA SER A 63 -8.39 7.33 -6.48
C SER A 63 -9.80 7.61 -7.03
N GLU A 64 -9.95 8.71 -7.77
CA GLU A 64 -11.18 9.04 -8.49
C GLU A 64 -11.44 8.07 -9.65
N ASP A 65 -10.38 7.51 -10.24
CA ASP A 65 -10.47 6.49 -11.30
C ASP A 65 -11.06 5.16 -10.79
N LEU A 66 -11.07 4.96 -9.46
CA LEU A 66 -11.70 3.81 -8.79
C LEU A 66 -13.08 4.15 -8.19
N GLY A 67 -13.63 5.33 -8.48
CA GLY A 67 -14.93 5.81 -7.99
C GLY A 67 -14.84 6.72 -6.74
N GLY A 68 -13.63 7.07 -6.31
CA GLY A 68 -13.39 8.04 -5.25
C GLY A 68 -13.73 7.53 -3.84
N GLU A 69 -13.53 8.41 -2.87
CA GLU A 69 -13.73 8.10 -1.45
C GLU A 69 -15.16 7.65 -1.10
N PRO A 70 -16.26 8.22 -1.66
CA PRO A 70 -17.61 7.75 -1.37
C PRO A 70 -17.86 6.28 -1.76
N ALA A 71 -17.31 5.85 -2.90
CA ALA A 71 -17.41 4.45 -3.34
C ALA A 71 -16.55 3.53 -2.46
N PHE A 72 -15.35 3.96 -2.07
CA PHE A 72 -14.51 3.24 -1.12
C PHE A 72 -15.20 3.02 0.22
N ARG A 73 -15.81 4.07 0.79
CA ARG A 73 -16.60 3.99 2.03
C ARG A 73 -17.76 3.00 1.89
N SER A 74 -18.49 3.07 0.78
CA SER A 74 -19.60 2.14 0.48
C SER A 74 -19.13 0.68 0.36
N LEU A 75 -17.92 0.43 -0.13
CA LEU A 75 -17.30 -0.90 -0.17
C LEU A 75 -16.98 -1.40 1.24
N CYS A 76 -16.36 -0.57 2.09
CA CYS A 76 -16.00 -0.94 3.45
C CYS A 76 -17.25 -1.27 4.30
N GLU A 77 -18.35 -0.55 4.09
CA GLU A 77 -19.63 -0.81 4.75
C GLU A 77 -20.34 -2.08 4.27
N ALA A 78 -19.87 -2.71 3.18
CA ALA A 78 -20.50 -3.91 2.63
C ALA A 78 -20.26 -5.17 3.48
N GLY A 79 -19.38 -5.10 4.48
CA GLY A 79 -19.31 -6.07 5.59
C GLY A 79 -18.24 -7.15 5.46
N LEU A 80 -17.14 -6.89 4.75
CA LEU A 80 -15.87 -7.61 4.90
C LEU A 80 -14.83 -6.58 5.39
N GLY A 81 -13.88 -7.01 6.22
CA GLY A 81 -12.79 -6.13 6.63
C GLY A 81 -11.89 -5.76 5.44
N VAL A 82 -11.04 -4.76 5.59
CA VAL A 82 -10.15 -4.29 4.51
C VAL A 82 -8.70 -4.26 4.97
N VAL A 83 -7.84 -4.96 4.22
CA VAL A 83 -6.39 -4.78 4.24
C VAL A 83 -6.01 -3.97 3.01
N LEU A 84 -5.45 -2.77 3.22
CA LEU A 84 -5.08 -1.88 2.13
C LEU A 84 -3.59 -1.97 1.80
N ASP A 85 -3.26 -2.19 0.53
CA ASP A 85 -1.89 -2.08 0.02
C ASP A 85 -1.45 -0.62 -0.07
N ILE A 86 -0.28 -0.30 0.47
CA ILE A 86 0.28 1.06 0.53
C ILE A 86 1.70 1.11 -0.02
N VAL A 87 2.04 2.22 -0.69
CA VAL A 87 3.28 2.36 -1.47
C VAL A 87 4.13 3.51 -0.92
N PRO A 88 4.91 3.29 0.16
CA PRO A 88 5.65 4.36 0.82
C PRO A 88 6.98 4.71 0.15
N ASN A 89 7.53 3.79 -0.65
CA ASN A 89 8.90 3.91 -1.14
C ASN A 89 9.06 4.92 -2.28
N HIS A 90 8.04 5.06 -3.13
CA HIS A 90 8.15 5.81 -4.38
C HIS A 90 6.81 6.41 -4.81
N MET A 91 6.87 7.40 -5.71
CA MET A 91 5.73 8.00 -6.38
C MET A 91 6.08 8.25 -7.86
N ALA A 92 5.06 8.39 -8.71
CA ALA A 92 5.21 8.70 -10.13
C ALA A 92 5.90 10.05 -10.36
N ALA A 93 7.02 10.06 -11.10
CA ALA A 93 7.75 11.26 -11.47
C ALA A 93 7.09 12.03 -12.64
N SER A 94 5.81 12.41 -12.49
CA SER A 94 5.02 13.09 -13.52
C SER A 94 4.98 14.60 -13.30
N ASP A 95 5.44 15.40 -14.27
CA ASP A 95 5.33 16.86 -14.22
C ASP A 95 3.89 17.34 -14.40
N ASP A 96 3.01 16.55 -15.03
CA ASP A 96 1.63 16.94 -15.30
C ASP A 96 0.69 16.56 -14.15
N GLU A 97 0.84 15.34 -13.61
CA GLU A 97 -0.13 14.73 -12.70
C GLU A 97 0.30 14.74 -11.23
N ASN A 98 1.60 14.73 -10.93
CA ASN A 98 2.09 14.66 -9.55
C ASN A 98 2.44 16.07 -9.01
N PRO A 99 1.60 16.66 -8.12
CA PRO A 99 1.86 17.99 -7.58
C PRO A 99 3.05 18.02 -6.61
N PHE A 100 3.47 16.89 -6.04
CA PHE A 100 4.69 16.80 -5.21
C PHE A 100 5.93 16.79 -6.08
N TRP A 101 5.85 16.19 -7.27
CA TRP A 101 6.94 16.19 -8.24
C TRP A 101 7.03 17.53 -8.97
N ARG A 102 5.94 18.04 -9.58
CA ARG A 102 5.95 19.27 -10.38
C ARG A 102 6.50 20.49 -9.62
N ASP A 103 6.15 20.64 -8.33
CA ASP A 103 6.61 21.77 -7.52
C ASP A 103 8.08 21.58 -7.07
N PRO A 104 9.02 22.49 -7.40
CA PRO A 104 10.43 22.31 -7.09
C PRO A 104 10.75 22.21 -5.58
N LEU A 105 10.00 22.92 -4.73
CA LEU A 105 10.23 22.91 -3.29
C LEU A 105 9.74 21.61 -2.68
N ARG A 106 8.57 21.13 -3.11
CA ARG A 106 8.06 19.81 -2.73
C ARG A 106 8.96 18.71 -3.27
N ARG A 107 9.43 18.81 -4.52
CA ARG A 107 10.35 17.83 -5.12
C ARG A 107 11.60 17.66 -4.25
N ALA A 108 12.23 18.76 -3.86
CA ALA A 108 13.43 18.75 -3.01
C ALA A 108 13.18 18.22 -1.58
N LYS A 109 11.97 18.40 -1.04
CA LYS A 109 11.59 17.93 0.31
C LYS A 109 11.21 16.45 0.32
N PHE A 110 10.36 16.03 -0.61
CA PHE A 110 9.69 14.73 -0.59
C PHE A 110 10.51 13.62 -1.27
N PHE A 111 11.37 13.96 -2.22
CA PHE A 111 12.08 12.97 -3.03
C PHE A 111 13.58 12.97 -2.74
N ASP A 112 14.19 11.80 -2.96
CA ASP A 112 15.61 11.55 -2.76
C ASP A 112 16.41 12.00 -3.99
N VAL A 113 16.54 13.32 -4.13
CA VAL A 113 17.20 13.99 -5.25
C VAL A 113 18.69 14.25 -4.94
N GLU A 114 19.56 13.74 -5.80
CA GLU A 114 20.99 14.00 -5.80
C GLU A 114 21.26 15.36 -6.49
N TRP A 115 21.33 16.43 -5.70
CA TRP A 115 21.46 17.82 -6.16
C TRP A 115 22.71 18.11 -7.00
N ARG A 116 23.75 17.28 -6.92
CA ARG A 116 24.97 17.44 -7.74
C ARG A 116 24.81 16.95 -9.17
N THR A 117 24.04 15.89 -9.36
CA THR A 117 23.92 15.20 -10.65
C THR A 117 22.56 15.40 -11.28
N GLY A 118 21.57 15.87 -10.51
CA GLY A 118 20.16 15.92 -10.92
C GLY A 118 19.49 14.55 -10.91
N GLY A 119 20.18 13.50 -10.46
CA GLY A 119 19.61 12.16 -10.33
C GLY A 119 18.59 12.08 -9.20
N VAL A 120 17.75 11.06 -9.25
CA VAL A 120 16.82 10.70 -8.17
C VAL A 120 16.96 9.22 -7.89
N ARG A 121 16.86 8.80 -6.62
CA ARG A 121 16.70 7.38 -6.30
C ARG A 121 15.42 6.88 -6.96
N ARG A 122 15.43 5.69 -7.53
CA ARG A 122 14.28 5.10 -8.23
C ARG A 122 13.84 3.80 -7.56
N PHE A 123 12.64 3.34 -7.90
CA PHE A 123 12.25 1.96 -7.67
C PHE A 123 12.90 1.07 -8.75
N PHE A 124 13.89 0.28 -8.35
CA PHE A 124 14.76 -0.46 -9.27
C PHE A 124 15.29 0.43 -10.41
N ASP A 125 15.14 -0.01 -11.66
CA ASP A 125 15.55 0.69 -12.88
C ASP A 125 14.39 1.45 -13.56
N VAL A 126 13.22 1.56 -12.90
CA VAL A 126 12.04 2.22 -13.46
C VAL A 126 12.20 3.74 -13.42
N GLU A 127 12.41 4.36 -14.58
CA GLU A 127 12.68 5.79 -14.74
C GLU A 127 11.60 6.69 -14.13
N ASP A 128 10.34 6.28 -14.25
CA ASP A 128 9.19 7.12 -13.91
C ASP A 128 8.70 6.97 -12.45
N LEU A 129 9.47 6.29 -11.58
CA LEU A 129 9.14 6.08 -10.17
C LEU A 129 10.25 6.63 -9.27
N ALA A 130 10.03 7.82 -8.72
CA ALA A 130 10.98 8.53 -7.88
C ALA A 130 10.83 8.14 -6.41
N GLY A 131 11.97 7.85 -5.77
CA GLY A 131 12.08 7.45 -4.38
C GLY A 131 11.69 8.57 -3.42
N VAL A 132 10.79 8.27 -2.50
CA VAL A 132 10.27 9.18 -1.47
C VAL A 132 11.11 9.06 -0.21
N ARG A 133 11.38 10.20 0.44
CA ARG A 133 12.15 10.33 1.68
C ARG A 133 11.29 10.06 2.91
N ILE A 134 10.70 8.86 2.99
CA ILE A 134 9.73 8.51 4.03
C ILE A 134 10.32 8.50 5.45
N GLU A 135 11.64 8.48 5.58
CA GLU A 135 12.34 8.64 6.85
C GLU A 135 12.13 10.03 7.47
N ASP A 136 11.85 11.06 6.66
CA ASP A 136 11.47 12.39 7.14
C ASP A 136 10.06 12.36 7.76
N PRO A 137 9.88 12.77 9.03
CA PRO A 137 8.57 12.76 9.71
C PRO A 137 7.49 13.56 8.99
N GLU A 138 7.83 14.70 8.38
CA GLU A 138 6.85 15.56 7.68
C GLU A 138 6.40 14.91 6.36
N VAL A 139 7.31 14.20 5.68
CA VAL A 139 7.00 13.43 4.47
C VAL A 139 6.12 12.24 4.83
N PHE A 140 6.43 11.52 5.90
CA PHE A 140 5.56 10.46 6.42
C PHE A 140 4.16 10.99 6.74
N GLU A 141 4.05 12.06 7.52
CA GLU A 141 2.76 12.64 7.90
C GLU A 141 1.95 13.05 6.68
N ALA A 142 2.56 13.77 5.73
CA ALA A 142 1.87 14.25 4.54
C ALA A 142 1.39 13.10 3.63
N THR A 143 2.22 12.07 3.43
CA THR A 143 1.90 10.94 2.53
C THR A 143 0.98 9.90 3.17
N HIS A 144 0.93 9.80 4.50
CA HIS A 144 0.11 8.81 5.19
C HIS A 144 -1.18 9.39 5.77
N ARG A 145 -1.38 10.71 5.71
CA ARG A 145 -2.54 11.38 6.33
C ARG A 145 -3.88 10.71 6.00
N LYS A 146 -4.16 10.49 4.71
CA LYS A 146 -5.42 9.90 4.25
C LYS A 146 -5.54 8.43 4.64
N ILE A 147 -4.47 7.64 4.49
CA ILE A 147 -4.46 6.23 4.93
C ILE A 147 -4.77 6.13 6.43
N LEU A 148 -4.11 6.95 7.26
CA LEU A 148 -4.31 6.95 8.71
C LEU A 148 -5.68 7.49 9.11
N GLU A 149 -6.27 8.40 8.33
CA GLU A 149 -7.66 8.81 8.50
C GLU A 149 -8.61 7.63 8.28
N LEU A 150 -8.46 6.88 7.18
CA LEU A 150 -9.29 5.71 6.89
C LEU A 150 -9.15 4.61 7.96
N VAL A 151 -7.94 4.41 8.51
CA VAL A 151 -7.70 3.49 9.64
C VAL A 151 -8.40 3.99 10.90
N ARG A 152 -8.26 5.26 11.27
CA ARG A 152 -8.91 5.84 12.47
C ARG A 152 -10.43 5.79 12.40
N GLU A 153 -11.00 5.89 11.20
CA GLU A 153 -12.44 5.78 10.96
C GLU A 153 -12.94 4.33 10.93
N GLY A 154 -12.05 3.35 11.00
CA GLY A 154 -12.39 1.92 10.99
C GLY A 154 -12.79 1.39 9.62
N LEU A 155 -12.43 2.08 8.55
CA LEU A 155 -12.67 1.63 7.17
C LEU A 155 -11.56 0.69 6.66
N VAL A 156 -10.37 0.79 7.25
CA VAL A 156 -9.21 -0.05 6.94
C VAL A 156 -8.74 -0.73 8.23
N ASP A 157 -8.83 -2.06 8.26
CA ASP A 157 -8.51 -2.91 9.42
C ASP A 157 -7.02 -3.27 9.53
N GLY A 158 -6.27 -3.03 8.46
CA GLY A 158 -4.83 -3.27 8.38
C GLY A 158 -4.23 -2.79 7.06
N VAL A 159 -2.90 -2.78 7.00
CA VAL A 159 -2.18 -2.39 5.78
C VAL A 159 -1.17 -3.45 5.36
N ARG A 160 -0.94 -3.56 4.05
CA ARG A 160 0.21 -4.26 3.48
C ARG A 160 1.17 -3.21 2.93
N VAL A 161 2.41 -3.24 3.37
CA VAL A 161 3.46 -2.31 2.96
C VAL A 161 4.21 -2.88 1.76
N ASP A 162 4.14 -2.16 0.64
CA ASP A 162 4.92 -2.43 -0.55
C ASP A 162 6.40 -2.09 -0.36
N HIS A 163 7.27 -2.98 -0.84
CA HIS A 163 8.72 -2.75 -0.95
C HIS A 163 9.40 -2.06 0.26
N PRO A 164 9.23 -2.58 1.49
CA PRO A 164 9.83 -2.03 2.71
C PRO A 164 11.37 -2.02 2.67
N ASP A 165 12.03 -2.96 1.98
CA ASP A 165 13.49 -3.03 1.91
C ASP A 165 14.10 -1.88 1.07
N GLY A 166 13.29 -1.13 0.32
CA GLY A 166 13.72 0.10 -0.36
C GLY A 166 13.74 1.35 0.54
N LEU A 167 13.20 1.26 1.76
CA LEU A 167 13.15 2.38 2.69
C LEU A 167 14.49 2.59 3.40
N ALA A 168 14.85 3.84 3.65
CA ALA A 168 16.10 4.17 4.35
C ALA A 168 16.16 3.64 5.80
N ASN A 169 15.00 3.55 6.48
CA ASN A 169 14.89 2.94 7.80
C ASN A 169 13.52 2.24 7.97
N PRO A 170 13.38 0.99 7.50
CA PRO A 170 12.10 0.28 7.50
C PRO A 170 11.59 0.05 8.93
N ALA A 171 12.47 -0.26 9.89
CA ALA A 171 12.08 -0.46 11.28
C ALA A 171 11.41 0.79 11.87
N ARG A 172 12.01 1.97 11.68
CA ARG A 172 11.41 3.23 12.19
C ARG A 172 10.10 3.56 11.48
N TYR A 173 10.02 3.32 10.17
CA TYR A 173 8.78 3.49 9.41
C TYR A 173 7.64 2.62 9.97
N LEU A 174 7.90 1.33 10.20
CA LEU A 174 6.92 0.40 10.75
C LEU A 174 6.51 0.77 12.18
N HIS A 175 7.44 1.22 13.02
CA HIS A 175 7.11 1.78 14.34
C HIS A 175 6.19 3.00 14.24
N ARG A 176 6.41 3.92 13.28
CA ARG A 176 5.52 5.07 13.09
C ARG A 176 4.10 4.65 12.71
N LEU A 177 3.93 3.63 11.87
CA LEU A 177 2.59 3.09 11.56
C LEU A 177 1.89 2.58 12.82
N ARG A 178 2.62 1.87 13.69
CA ARG A 178 2.08 1.40 14.98
C ARG A 178 1.72 2.53 15.92
N GLU A 179 2.63 3.49 16.09
CA GLU A 179 2.42 4.69 16.92
C GLU A 179 1.21 5.50 16.42
N ALA A 180 0.93 5.48 15.12
CA ALA A 180 -0.21 6.13 14.50
C ALA A 180 -1.54 5.35 14.58
N GLY A 181 -1.54 4.16 15.20
CA GLY A 181 -2.75 3.37 15.45
C GLY A 181 -3.04 2.25 14.45
N VAL A 182 -2.11 1.92 13.55
CA VAL A 182 -2.31 0.79 12.62
C VAL A 182 -2.05 -0.53 13.34
N GLU A 183 -3.12 -1.28 13.63
CA GLU A 183 -3.05 -2.50 14.45
C GLU A 183 -2.57 -3.75 13.71
N ARG A 184 -2.71 -3.81 12.38
CA ARG A 184 -2.24 -4.94 11.57
C ARG A 184 -1.43 -4.42 10.39
N VAL A 185 -0.20 -4.90 10.29
CA VAL A 185 0.76 -4.47 9.26
C VAL A 185 1.41 -5.73 8.69
N TRP A 186 1.28 -5.95 7.39
CA TRP A 186 2.06 -6.94 6.65
C TRP A 186 3.09 -6.23 5.78
N VAL A 187 4.17 -6.93 5.45
CA VAL A 187 5.24 -6.38 4.63
C VAL A 187 5.52 -7.28 3.43
N GLU A 188 5.70 -6.70 2.26
CA GLU A 188 6.24 -7.44 1.11
C GLU A 188 7.75 -7.61 1.29
N LYS A 189 8.17 -8.67 1.97
CA LYS A 189 9.59 -8.95 2.22
C LYS A 189 9.92 -10.33 1.69
N ILE A 190 10.90 -10.42 0.79
CA ILE A 190 11.42 -11.68 0.28
C ILE A 190 12.48 -12.21 1.26
N LEU A 191 12.20 -13.33 1.91
CA LEU A 191 13.15 -14.01 2.80
C LEU A 191 13.98 -15.01 2.00
N GLU A 192 15.31 -14.97 2.17
CA GLU A 192 16.18 -16.04 1.70
C GLU A 192 16.00 -17.32 2.53
N PRO A 193 16.34 -18.51 2.01
CA PRO A 193 16.29 -19.75 2.78
C PRO A 193 17.07 -19.65 4.10
N GLY A 194 16.37 -19.85 5.22
CA GLY A 194 16.94 -19.75 6.58
C GLY A 194 17.03 -18.33 7.15
N GLU A 195 16.71 -17.30 6.37
CA GLU A 195 16.56 -15.93 6.88
C GLU A 195 15.26 -15.82 7.68
N GLN A 196 15.34 -15.19 8.86
CA GLN A 196 14.16 -14.85 9.65
C GLN A 196 13.73 -13.41 9.39
N LEU A 197 12.42 -13.18 9.40
CA LEU A 197 11.91 -11.82 9.42
C LEU A 197 12.49 -11.09 10.64
N ARG A 198 13.02 -9.88 10.41
CA ARG A 198 13.56 -9.02 11.46
C ARG A 198 12.47 -8.76 12.51
N ASP A 199 12.89 -8.43 13.74
CA ASP A 199 11.98 -8.06 14.84
C ASP A 199 11.32 -6.70 14.59
N TRP A 200 10.45 -6.67 13.59
CA TRP A 200 9.64 -5.54 13.18
C TRP A 200 8.24 -5.71 13.76
N PRO A 201 7.54 -4.61 14.10
CA PRO A 201 6.24 -4.69 14.72
C PRO A 201 5.13 -4.96 13.67
N VAL A 202 5.21 -6.11 13.02
CA VAL A 202 4.38 -6.54 11.90
C VAL A 202 3.74 -7.89 12.18
N CYS A 203 2.65 -8.20 11.48
CA CYS A 203 1.95 -9.48 11.52
C CYS A 203 2.69 -10.58 10.74
N GLY A 204 3.56 -10.21 9.80
CA GLY A 204 4.33 -11.15 8.96
C GLY A 204 4.63 -10.57 7.58
N THR A 205 5.08 -11.43 6.68
CA THR A 205 5.28 -11.10 5.26
C THR A 205 3.98 -11.30 4.46
N THR A 206 4.04 -11.15 3.13
CA THR A 206 2.97 -11.57 2.21
C THR A 206 2.98 -13.08 1.89
N GLY A 207 3.89 -13.87 2.47
CA GLY A 207 3.87 -15.34 2.45
C GLY A 207 4.63 -16.01 1.31
N TYR A 208 5.58 -15.33 0.65
CA TYR A 208 6.41 -15.94 -0.39
C TYR A 208 7.23 -17.13 0.14
N GLU A 209 7.68 -17.07 1.40
CA GLU A 209 8.38 -18.16 2.05
C GLU A 209 7.50 -19.41 2.16
N PHE A 210 6.22 -19.24 2.54
CA PHE A 210 5.27 -20.36 2.56
C PHE A 210 5.01 -20.93 1.17
N ALA A 211 4.84 -20.06 0.16
CA ALA A 211 4.61 -20.50 -1.22
C ALA A 211 5.80 -21.32 -1.73
N ASN A 212 7.02 -20.87 -1.50
CA ASN A 212 8.24 -21.58 -1.89
C ASN A 212 8.39 -22.92 -1.16
N ASP A 213 8.20 -22.94 0.16
CA ASP A 213 8.28 -24.16 0.97
C ASP A 213 7.23 -25.19 0.51
N LEU A 214 5.99 -24.75 0.30
CA LEU A 214 4.90 -25.60 -0.18
C LEU A 214 5.20 -26.15 -1.57
N THR A 215 5.66 -25.32 -2.52
CA THR A 215 6.05 -25.78 -3.85
C THR A 215 7.21 -26.78 -3.80
N GLY A 216 8.18 -26.56 -2.91
CA GLY A 216 9.31 -27.46 -2.71
C GLY A 216 8.91 -28.88 -2.31
N LEU A 217 7.76 -29.07 -1.65
CA LEU A 217 7.24 -30.40 -1.31
C LEU A 217 6.79 -31.23 -2.53
N PHE A 218 6.60 -30.60 -3.69
CA PHE A 218 6.12 -31.25 -4.91
C PHE A 218 7.21 -31.45 -5.98
N LEU A 219 8.49 -31.21 -5.64
CA LEU A 219 9.62 -31.45 -6.52
C LEU A 219 10.31 -32.78 -6.13
N ASP A 220 10.57 -33.63 -7.13
CA ASP A 220 11.25 -34.94 -7.00
C ASP A 220 12.79 -34.82 -6.98
#